data_AF-A0A964TDX3-F1
#
_entry.id   AF-A0A964TDX3-F1
#
_cell.length_a   1.000
_cell.length_b   1.000
_cell.length_c   1.000
_cell.angle_alpha   90.00
_cell.angle_beta   90.00
_cell.angle_gamma   90.00
#
_symmetry.space_group_name_H-M   'P 1'
#
loop_
_entity.id
_entity.type
_entity.pdbx_description
1 polymer ?
#
loop_
_entity_poly.entity_id
_entity_poly.type
_entity_poly.pdbx_seq_one_letter_code
_entity_poly.pdbx_strand_id
1 'polypeptide(L)'
;MGELENNMRLLQKIRSEENDDFKVDEDAVFTEYQKRRDNKANLAIKILSIFGGLLSSLGFLGFLMILGIYNSTTGMFVVGLGFIIGAIMMTNRFEKLIIDTFGVSCYILGFSLFVVALFSFDFREDDVLLMVIVLALITLFLVKNYVLSFISMLTVGVCFILLIISNDVYEVIHVYTVLYAVGLTFFVLEEGSLMAFAPRMLQLYDPLRIGFIFSFLFGLLALGKEGLIPVYNGTLWISSLVIILLTLYMIRSVLLDFGETQKKGNIGFFF
;
A
#
# COMPACT_ATOMS: atom_id res chain seq x y z
N MET A 1 -4.90 -13.60 27.06
CA MET A 1 -3.98 -13.85 28.19
C MET A 1 -2.96 -14.92 27.83
N GLY A 2 -3.35 -16.07 27.27
CA GLY A 2 -2.41 -17.16 26.96
C GLY A 2 -1.22 -16.83 26.04
N GLU A 3 -1.38 -16.02 25.00
CA GLU A 3 -0.26 -15.64 24.11
C GLU A 3 0.79 -14.74 24.81
N LEU A 4 0.36 -13.76 25.62
CA LEU A 4 1.28 -12.90 26.39
C LEU A 4 2.08 -13.72 27.40
N GLU A 5 1.42 -14.65 28.08
CA GLU A 5 2.03 -15.53 29.07
C GLU A 5 3.06 -16.48 28.42
N ASN A 6 2.80 -16.92 27.18
CA ASN A 6 3.74 -17.71 26.40
C ASN A 6 4.97 -16.89 25.94
N ASN A 7 4.76 -15.65 25.50
CA ASN A 7 5.84 -14.73 25.12
C ASN A 7 6.75 -14.36 26.30
N MET A 8 6.16 -14.11 27.49
CA MET A 8 6.92 -13.85 28.72
C MET A 8 7.76 -15.07 29.15
N ARG A 9 7.21 -16.29 29.01
CA ARG A 9 7.96 -17.53 29.29
C ARG A 9 9.12 -17.73 28.32
N LEU A 10 8.95 -17.39 27.05
CA LEU A 10 10.03 -17.43 26.06
C LEU A 10 11.14 -16.43 26.38
N LEU A 11 10.80 -15.19 26.78
CA LEU A 11 11.77 -14.19 27.21
C LEU A 11 12.55 -14.63 28.44
N GLN A 12 11.89 -15.25 29.42
CA GLN A 12 12.56 -15.83 30.57
C GLN A 12 13.50 -16.98 30.20
N LYS A 13 13.11 -17.80 29.22
CA LYS A 13 13.95 -18.89 28.72
C LYS A 13 15.20 -18.36 28.01
N ILE A 14 15.06 -17.33 27.18
CA ILE A 14 16.19 -16.67 26.51
C ILE A 14 17.13 -16.03 27.54
N ARG A 15 16.58 -15.37 28.57
CA ARG A 15 17.37 -14.82 29.69
C ARG A 15 18.14 -15.87 30.50
N SER A 16 17.66 -17.12 30.51
CA SER A 16 18.36 -18.22 31.17
C SER A 16 19.43 -18.88 30.28
N GLU A 17 19.37 -18.67 28.97
CA GLU A 17 20.29 -19.23 27.97
C GLU A 17 21.39 -18.23 27.57
N GLU A 18 21.07 -16.93 27.48
CA GLU A 18 22.03 -15.83 27.35
C GLU A 18 22.28 -15.21 28.73
N ASN A 19 23.49 -15.41 29.28
CA ASN A 19 23.96 -14.80 30.53
C ASN A 19 23.74 -13.27 30.58
N ASP A 20 23.84 -12.69 31.81
CA ASP A 20 23.58 -11.30 32.30
C ASP A 20 23.64 -10.06 31.38
N ASP A 21 24.13 -10.15 30.14
CA ASP A 21 24.12 -9.07 29.14
C ASP A 21 22.77 -8.90 28.42
N PHE A 22 21.87 -9.89 28.48
CA PHE A 22 20.55 -9.79 27.85
C PHE A 22 19.59 -8.90 28.67
N LYS A 23 19.48 -7.61 28.28
CA LYS A 23 18.54 -6.65 28.85
C LYS A 23 17.27 -6.54 28.01
N VAL A 24 16.15 -6.96 28.61
CA VAL A 24 14.82 -6.79 28.04
C VAL A 24 14.08 -5.72 28.84
N ASP A 25 13.50 -4.77 28.12
CA ASP A 25 12.54 -3.81 28.66
C ASP A 25 11.15 -4.45 28.65
N GLU A 26 10.79 -5.09 29.76
CA GLU A 26 9.53 -5.81 29.92
C GLU A 26 8.31 -4.87 29.81
N ASP A 27 8.46 -3.60 30.21
CA ASP A 27 7.41 -2.59 30.09
C ASP A 27 7.18 -2.18 28.63
N ALA A 28 8.25 -2.04 27.84
CA ALA A 28 8.15 -1.79 26.40
C ALA A 28 7.49 -2.98 25.67
N VAL A 29 7.85 -4.21 26.02
CA VAL A 29 7.25 -5.43 25.44
C VAL A 29 5.75 -5.52 25.77
N PHE A 30 5.37 -5.24 27.01
CA PHE A 30 3.97 -5.27 27.43
C PHE A 30 3.15 -4.16 26.74
N THR A 31 3.72 -2.96 26.64
CA THR A 31 3.12 -1.82 25.96
C THR A 31 2.90 -2.11 24.46
N GLU A 32 3.91 -2.66 23.78
CA GLU A 32 3.81 -3.02 22.36
C GLU A 32 2.85 -4.20 22.14
N TYR A 33 2.78 -5.17 23.07
CA TYR A 33 1.82 -6.26 22.99
C TYR A 33 0.37 -5.78 23.15
N GLN A 34 0.09 -4.88 24.12
CA GLN A 34 -1.23 -4.25 24.23
C GLN A 34 -1.58 -3.49 22.95
N LYS A 35 -0.64 -2.69 22.43
CA LYS A 35 -0.81 -1.94 21.18
C LYS A 35 -1.08 -2.85 19.97
N ARG A 36 -0.41 -4.00 19.87
CA ARG A 36 -0.66 -5.00 18.82
C ARG A 36 -2.01 -5.70 18.98
N ARG A 37 -2.43 -6.00 20.21
CA ARG A 37 -3.73 -6.62 20.50
C ARG A 37 -4.88 -5.70 20.13
N ASP A 38 -4.78 -4.42 20.48
CA ASP A 38 -5.75 -3.39 20.07
C ASP A 38 -5.75 -3.20 18.55
N ASN A 39 -4.58 -3.28 17.90
CA ASN A 39 -4.47 -3.23 16.44
C ASN A 39 -5.02 -4.47 15.71
N LYS A 40 -4.96 -5.69 16.27
CA LYS A 40 -5.53 -6.90 15.67
C LYS A 40 -7.06 -6.85 15.62
N ALA A 41 -7.72 -6.43 16.71
CA ALA A 41 -9.17 -6.19 16.72
C ALA A 41 -9.56 -5.08 15.73
N ASN A 42 -8.65 -4.14 15.47
CA ASN A 42 -8.80 -3.04 14.53
C ASN A 42 -8.67 -3.49 13.06
N LEU A 43 -8.01 -4.61 12.72
CA LEU A 43 -7.81 -5.00 11.31
C LEU A 43 -9.12 -5.33 10.58
N ALA A 44 -10.01 -6.14 11.18
CA ALA A 44 -11.31 -6.45 10.59
C ALA A 44 -12.16 -5.18 10.44
N ILE A 45 -12.11 -4.28 11.42
CA ILE A 45 -12.84 -3.01 11.40
C ILE A 45 -12.23 -2.04 10.37
N LYS A 46 -10.90 -2.03 10.20
CA LYS A 46 -10.19 -1.29 9.15
C LYS A 46 -10.57 -1.79 7.76
N ILE A 47 -10.61 -3.11 7.55
CA ILE A 47 -11.06 -3.71 6.29
C ILE A 47 -12.51 -3.31 6.02
N LEU A 48 -13.40 -3.45 7.01
CA LEU A 48 -14.80 -3.07 6.87
C LEU A 48 -14.97 -1.56 6.62
N SER A 49 -14.10 -0.72 7.22
CA SER A 49 -14.04 0.72 6.96
C SER A 49 -13.62 1.04 5.53
N ILE A 50 -12.68 0.29 4.95
CA ILE A 50 -12.29 0.43 3.53
C ILE A 50 -13.49 0.13 2.63
N PHE A 51 -14.16 -1.02 2.83
CA PHE A 51 -15.34 -1.38 2.05
C PHE A 51 -16.50 -0.40 2.27
N GLY A 52 -16.70 0.05 3.51
CA GLY A 52 -17.70 1.05 3.86
C GLY A 52 -17.43 2.40 3.20
N GLY A 53 -16.17 2.83 3.13
CA GLY A 53 -15.74 4.04 2.42
C GLY A 53 -15.97 3.93 0.91
N LEU A 54 -15.60 2.79 0.32
CA LEU A 54 -15.88 2.51 -1.10
C LEU A 54 -17.38 2.54 -1.40
N LEU A 55 -18.19 1.84 -0.61
CA LEU A 55 -19.64 1.77 -0.82
C LEU A 55 -20.31 3.13 -0.59
N SER A 56 -19.87 3.88 0.42
CA SER A 56 -20.31 5.24 0.69
C SER A 56 -19.95 6.19 -0.45
N SER A 57 -18.74 6.07 -1.01
CA SER A 57 -18.31 6.87 -2.16
C SER A 57 -19.21 6.64 -3.38
N LEU A 58 -19.60 5.38 -3.65
CA LEU A 58 -20.53 5.07 -4.74
C LEU A 58 -21.91 5.69 -4.51
N GLY A 59 -22.45 5.59 -3.29
CA GLY A 59 -23.74 6.20 -2.94
C GLY A 59 -23.71 7.72 -3.06
N PHE A 60 -22.63 8.36 -2.62
CA PHE A 60 -22.46 9.80 -2.70
C PHE A 60 -22.25 10.29 -4.13
N LEU A 61 -21.57 9.51 -4.98
CA LEU A 61 -21.45 9.79 -6.42
C LEU A 61 -22.85 9.78 -7.07
N GLY A 62 -23.70 8.82 -6.70
CA GLY A 62 -25.12 8.81 -7.08
C GLY A 62 -25.86 10.07 -6.65
N PHE A 63 -25.63 10.54 -5.42
CA PHE A 63 -26.23 11.79 -4.93
C PHE A 63 -25.74 13.04 -5.68
N LEU A 64 -24.45 13.12 -6.02
CA LEU A 64 -23.90 14.21 -6.84
C LEU A 64 -24.49 14.23 -8.26
N MET A 65 -24.77 13.05 -8.83
CA MET A 65 -25.50 12.91 -10.09
C MET A 65 -26.96 13.35 -9.97
N ILE A 66 -27.61 13.21 -8.82
CA ILE A 66 -28.96 13.74 -8.63
C ILE A 66 -28.93 15.26 -8.47
N LEU A 67 -27.92 15.80 -7.76
CA LEU A 67 -27.77 17.23 -7.51
C LEU A 67 -27.38 18.05 -8.75
N GLY A 68 -27.02 17.43 -9.86
CA GLY A 68 -26.64 18.15 -11.07
C GLY A 68 -25.28 18.85 -10.99
N ILE A 69 -24.41 18.49 -10.02
CA ILE A 69 -23.07 19.11 -9.88
C ILE A 69 -22.20 18.82 -11.11
N TYR A 70 -22.46 17.71 -11.81
CA TYR A 70 -21.81 17.38 -13.08
C TYR A 70 -22.13 18.34 -14.23
N ASN A 71 -23.15 19.20 -14.09
CA ASN A 71 -23.52 20.17 -15.13
C ASN A 71 -22.53 21.33 -15.23
N SER A 72 -21.62 21.50 -14.27
CA SER A 72 -20.61 22.56 -14.27
C SER A 72 -19.21 21.96 -14.19
N THR A 73 -18.47 22.02 -15.29
CA THR A 73 -17.07 21.55 -15.36
C THR A 73 -16.19 22.18 -14.29
N THR A 74 -16.29 23.50 -14.13
CA THR A 74 -15.56 24.24 -13.08
C THR A 74 -16.02 23.83 -11.68
N GLY A 75 -17.31 23.56 -11.50
CA GLY A 75 -17.86 23.06 -10.24
C GLY A 75 -17.27 21.69 -9.86
N MET A 76 -17.20 20.75 -10.81
CA MET A 76 -16.58 19.44 -10.60
C MET A 76 -15.11 19.56 -10.21
N PHE A 77 -14.35 20.44 -10.90
CA PHE A 77 -12.94 20.66 -10.60
C PHE A 77 -12.71 21.20 -9.19
N VAL A 78 -13.42 22.27 -8.83
CA VAL A 78 -13.27 22.94 -7.52
C VAL A 78 -13.74 22.05 -6.38
N VAL A 79 -14.89 21.39 -6.53
CA VAL A 79 -15.40 20.45 -5.51
C VAL A 79 -14.49 19.23 -5.40
N GLY A 80 -14.00 18.70 -6.52
CA GLY A 80 -13.07 17.58 -6.56
C GLY A 80 -11.80 17.87 -5.76
N LEU A 81 -11.11 18.98 -6.07
CA LEU A 81 -9.93 19.43 -5.31
C LEU A 81 -10.26 19.71 -3.84
N GLY A 82 -11.40 20.35 -3.57
CA GLY A 82 -11.87 20.61 -2.21
C GLY A 82 -12.04 19.34 -1.38
N PHE A 83 -12.59 18.27 -1.97
CA PHE A 83 -12.72 16.97 -1.32
C PHE A 83 -11.39 16.26 -1.12
N ILE A 84 -10.44 16.36 -2.06
CA ILE A 84 -9.09 15.78 -1.89
C ILE A 84 -8.37 16.47 -0.74
N ILE A 85 -8.32 17.81 -0.76
CA ILE A 85 -7.68 18.60 0.29
C ILE A 85 -8.37 18.36 1.64
N GLY A 86 -9.70 18.39 1.65
CA GLY A 86 -10.51 18.13 2.84
C GLY A 86 -10.24 16.74 3.42
N ALA A 87 -10.18 15.70 2.59
CA ALA A 87 -9.87 14.35 3.01
C ALA A 87 -8.48 14.24 3.66
N ILE A 88 -7.46 14.85 3.04
CA ILE A 88 -6.09 14.88 3.57
C ILE A 88 -6.05 15.60 4.93
N MET A 89 -6.70 16.76 5.04
CA MET A 89 -6.74 17.53 6.28
C MET A 89 -7.47 16.78 7.40
N MET A 90 -8.59 16.14 7.07
CA MET A 90 -9.43 15.47 8.06
C MET A 90 -8.75 14.22 8.62
N THR A 91 -8.17 13.40 7.74
CA THR A 91 -7.47 12.16 8.11
C THR A 91 -6.17 12.40 8.85
N ASN A 92 -5.51 13.55 8.65
CA ASN A 92 -4.33 13.92 9.40
C ASN A 92 -4.63 14.54 10.78
N ARG A 93 -5.82 15.12 10.99
CA ARG A 93 -6.14 15.88 12.21
C ARG A 93 -6.90 15.07 13.25
N PHE A 94 -7.62 14.02 12.85
CA PHE A 94 -8.46 13.27 13.78
C PHE A 94 -8.25 11.77 13.65
N GLU A 95 -7.71 11.14 14.70
CA GLU A 95 -7.48 9.70 14.79
C GLU A 95 -8.77 8.95 15.20
N LYS A 96 -9.86 9.11 14.45
CA LYS A 96 -11.11 8.38 14.70
C LYS A 96 -11.50 7.55 13.49
N LEU A 97 -11.91 6.32 13.73
CA LEU A 97 -12.28 5.35 12.69
C LEU A 97 -13.38 5.87 11.73
N ILE A 98 -14.37 6.59 12.25
CA ILE A 98 -15.44 7.22 11.45
C ILE A 98 -14.88 8.27 10.48
N ILE A 99 -13.87 9.01 10.94
CA ILE A 99 -13.20 10.06 10.15
C ILE A 99 -12.36 9.42 9.05
N ASP A 100 -11.76 8.26 9.31
CA ASP A 100 -11.06 7.50 8.28
C ASP A 100 -12.01 7.06 7.16
N THR A 101 -13.19 6.51 7.49
CA THR A 101 -14.17 6.09 6.46
C THR A 101 -14.65 7.28 5.62
N PHE A 102 -15.03 8.38 6.28
CA PHE A 102 -15.51 9.59 5.58
C PHE A 102 -14.41 10.25 4.75
N GLY A 103 -13.19 10.31 5.29
CA GLY A 103 -12.02 10.83 4.59
C GLY A 103 -11.69 10.02 3.34
N VAL A 104 -11.75 8.69 3.43
CA VAL A 104 -11.58 7.79 2.28
C VAL A 104 -12.66 8.04 1.23
N SER A 105 -13.94 8.15 1.63
CA SER A 105 -15.02 8.45 0.69
C SER A 105 -14.79 9.77 -0.03
N CYS A 106 -14.50 10.86 0.71
CA CYS A 106 -14.19 12.17 0.14
C CYS A 106 -12.99 12.11 -0.80
N TYR A 107 -11.96 11.36 -0.45
CA TYR A 107 -10.76 11.21 -1.27
C TYR A 107 -11.08 10.57 -2.63
N ILE A 108 -11.78 9.43 -2.62
CA ILE A 108 -12.16 8.70 -3.85
C ILE A 108 -13.08 9.57 -4.73
N LEU A 109 -14.10 10.19 -4.12
CA LEU A 109 -15.00 11.11 -4.82
C LEU A 109 -14.27 12.30 -5.41
N GLY A 110 -13.34 12.87 -4.64
CA GLY A 110 -12.53 13.99 -5.06
C GLY A 110 -11.70 13.66 -6.30
N PHE A 111 -11.05 12.49 -6.32
CA PHE A 111 -10.34 11.99 -7.50
C PHE A 111 -11.27 11.77 -8.68
N SER A 112 -12.42 11.11 -8.48
CA SER A 112 -13.39 10.88 -9.56
C SER A 112 -13.88 12.19 -10.20
N LEU A 113 -14.26 13.17 -9.38
CA LEU A 113 -14.70 14.49 -9.86
C LEU A 113 -13.56 15.25 -10.56
N PHE A 114 -12.35 15.20 -10.00
CA PHE A 114 -11.17 15.82 -10.59
C PHE A 114 -10.88 15.27 -11.99
N VAL A 115 -10.87 13.94 -12.13
CA VAL A 115 -10.64 13.26 -13.42
C VAL A 115 -11.72 13.62 -14.43
N VAL A 116 -13.01 13.52 -14.06
CA VAL A 116 -14.12 13.88 -14.95
C VAL A 116 -14.04 15.34 -15.37
N ALA A 117 -13.67 16.25 -14.46
CA ALA A 117 -13.52 17.66 -14.78
C ALA A 117 -12.37 17.91 -15.77
N LEU A 118 -11.22 17.25 -15.59
CA LEU A 118 -10.09 17.39 -16.51
C LEU A 118 -10.43 16.89 -17.92
N PHE A 119 -11.09 15.73 -18.05
CA PHE A 119 -11.57 15.28 -19.35
C PHE A 119 -12.60 16.25 -19.96
N SER A 120 -13.46 16.84 -19.14
CA SER A 120 -14.43 17.85 -19.59
C SER A 120 -13.79 19.18 -20.00
N PHE A 121 -12.54 19.43 -19.62
CA PHE A 121 -11.73 20.55 -20.10
C PHE A 121 -10.93 20.21 -21.37
N ASP A 122 -11.17 19.04 -21.97
CA ASP A 122 -10.49 18.57 -23.19
C ASP A 122 -8.98 18.35 -23.00
N PHE A 123 -8.54 18.04 -21.77
CA PHE A 123 -7.19 17.55 -21.54
C PHE A 123 -7.02 16.16 -22.15
N ARG A 124 -5.84 15.91 -22.71
CA ARG A 124 -5.46 14.59 -23.21
C ARG A 124 -5.42 13.58 -22.06
N GLU A 125 -5.79 12.33 -22.35
CA GLU A 125 -5.77 11.25 -21.38
C GLU A 125 -4.41 11.12 -20.66
N ASP A 126 -3.30 11.21 -21.40
CA ASP A 126 -1.94 11.17 -20.84
C ASP A 126 -1.72 12.26 -19.78
N ASP A 127 -2.13 13.49 -20.07
CA ASP A 127 -1.95 14.64 -19.18
C ASP A 127 -2.79 14.45 -17.92
N VAL A 128 -4.02 13.95 -18.06
CA VAL A 128 -4.90 13.63 -16.92
C VAL A 128 -4.27 12.55 -16.04
N LEU A 129 -3.80 11.45 -16.62
CA LEU A 129 -3.18 10.35 -15.88
C LEU A 129 -1.91 10.81 -15.15
N LEU A 130 -1.07 11.63 -15.78
CA LEU A 130 0.12 12.20 -15.13
C LEU A 130 -0.23 13.13 -13.97
N MET A 131 -1.25 14.00 -14.12
CA MET A 131 -1.71 14.85 -13.02
C MET A 131 -2.25 14.03 -11.84
N VAL A 132 -2.98 12.95 -12.11
CA VAL A 132 -3.49 12.01 -11.09
C VAL A 132 -2.34 11.33 -10.35
N ILE A 133 -1.31 10.88 -11.07
CA ILE A 133 -0.09 10.30 -10.45
C ILE A 133 0.58 11.31 -9.53
N VAL A 134 0.80 12.54 -10.00
CA VAL A 134 1.43 13.61 -9.20
C VAL A 134 0.61 13.87 -7.94
N LEU A 135 -0.71 13.97 -8.06
CA LEU A 135 -1.60 14.22 -6.92
C LEU A 135 -1.64 13.06 -5.92
N ALA A 136 -1.63 11.82 -6.41
CA ALA A 136 -1.56 10.63 -5.58
C ALA A 136 -0.21 10.54 -4.83
N LEU A 137 0.91 10.86 -5.49
CA LEU A 137 2.22 10.94 -4.85
C LEU A 137 2.26 12.04 -3.79
N ILE A 138 1.73 13.23 -4.08
CA ILE A 138 1.62 14.32 -3.09
C ILE A 138 0.82 13.84 -1.87
N THR A 139 -0.32 13.18 -2.08
CA THR A 139 -1.12 12.62 -0.98
C THR A 139 -0.33 11.62 -0.16
N LEU A 140 0.39 10.70 -0.81
CA LEU A 140 1.22 9.69 -0.17
C LEU A 140 2.29 10.30 0.76
N PHE A 141 2.87 11.46 0.39
CA PHE A 141 3.82 12.17 1.24
C PHE A 141 3.15 12.94 2.40
N LEU A 142 1.93 13.43 2.18
CA LEU A 142 1.21 14.26 3.16
C LEU A 142 0.48 13.44 4.22
N VAL A 143 -0.01 12.25 3.88
CA VAL A 143 -0.91 11.48 4.74
C VAL A 143 -0.15 10.46 5.59
N LYS A 144 -0.57 10.31 6.85
CA LYS A 144 -0.11 9.23 7.75
C LYS A 144 -1.09 8.07 7.87
N ASN A 145 -2.31 8.27 7.37
CA ASN A 145 -3.36 7.27 7.40
C ASN A 145 -3.02 6.10 6.46
N TYR A 146 -3.14 4.89 7.01
CA TYR A 146 -2.89 3.63 6.30
C TYR A 146 -3.72 3.51 5.01
N VAL A 147 -5.03 3.78 5.07
CA VAL A 147 -5.95 3.54 3.96
C VAL A 147 -5.71 4.52 2.82
N LEU A 148 -5.57 5.82 3.10
CA LEU A 148 -5.30 6.83 2.06
C LEU A 148 -3.94 6.60 1.39
N SER A 149 -2.93 6.18 2.15
CA SER A 149 -1.61 5.85 1.61
C SER A 149 -1.70 4.64 0.68
N PHE A 150 -2.43 3.59 1.09
CA PHE A 150 -2.67 2.41 0.28
C PHE A 150 -3.42 2.76 -1.03
N ILE A 151 -4.52 3.52 -0.95
CA ILE A 151 -5.28 3.93 -2.13
C ILE A 151 -4.41 4.77 -3.07
N SER A 152 -3.62 5.71 -2.53
CA SER A 152 -2.72 6.54 -3.34
C SER A 152 -1.68 5.72 -4.09
N MET A 153 -1.05 4.75 -3.41
CA MET A 153 -0.10 3.85 -4.03
C MET A 153 -0.74 2.99 -5.13
N LEU A 154 -1.97 2.51 -4.89
CA LEU A 154 -2.75 1.74 -5.87
C LEU A 154 -3.11 2.60 -7.08
N THR A 155 -3.56 3.85 -6.87
CA THR A 155 -3.85 4.81 -7.94
C THR A 155 -2.63 5.05 -8.83
N VAL A 156 -1.45 5.24 -8.24
CA VAL A 156 -0.20 5.37 -9.01
C VAL A 156 0.03 4.14 -9.89
N GLY A 157 -0.10 2.94 -9.32
CA GLY A 157 0.07 1.68 -10.05
C GLY A 157 -0.91 1.50 -11.21
N VAL A 158 -2.18 1.83 -11.00
CA VAL A 158 -3.23 1.74 -12.04
C VAL A 158 -3.01 2.78 -13.13
N CYS A 159 -2.69 4.03 -12.79
CA CYS A 159 -2.43 5.07 -13.78
C CYS A 159 -1.23 4.75 -14.68
N PHE A 160 -0.18 4.11 -14.17
CA PHE A 160 0.91 3.62 -15.00
C PHE A 160 0.46 2.55 -16.00
N ILE A 161 -0.38 1.60 -15.59
CA ILE A 161 -0.94 0.59 -16.51
C ILE A 161 -1.81 1.28 -17.58
N LEU A 162 -2.66 2.23 -17.17
CA LEU A 162 -3.49 2.98 -18.11
C LEU A 162 -2.67 3.80 -19.11
N LEU A 163 -1.56 4.42 -18.68
CA LEU A 163 -0.63 5.12 -19.58
C LEU A 163 -0.02 4.16 -20.61
N ILE A 164 0.35 2.94 -20.20
CA ILE A 164 0.88 1.92 -21.11
C ILE A 164 -0.16 1.53 -22.16
N ILE A 165 -1.41 1.37 -21.74
CA ILE A 165 -2.52 0.99 -22.63
C ILE A 165 -2.88 2.14 -23.57
N SER A 166 -3.03 3.36 -23.05
CA SER A 166 -3.44 4.54 -23.83
C SER A 166 -2.39 4.93 -24.89
N ASN A 167 -1.11 4.63 -24.65
CA ASN A 167 -0.03 4.92 -25.60
C ASN A 167 0.34 3.73 -26.51
N ASP A 168 -0.38 2.60 -26.44
CA ASP A 168 -0.09 1.37 -27.20
C ASP A 168 1.35 0.83 -27.01
N VAL A 169 2.02 1.19 -25.90
CA VAL A 169 3.42 0.80 -25.61
C VAL A 169 3.48 -0.45 -24.74
N TYR A 170 2.79 -1.50 -25.17
CA TYR A 170 2.51 -2.68 -24.36
C TYR A 170 3.75 -3.40 -23.81
N GLU A 171 4.88 -3.36 -24.51
CA GLU A 171 6.15 -3.96 -24.06
C GLU A 171 6.68 -3.33 -22.74
N VAL A 172 6.27 -2.09 -22.44
CA VAL A 172 6.64 -1.40 -21.19
C VAL A 172 6.03 -2.07 -19.96
N ILE A 173 4.99 -2.91 -20.12
CA ILE A 173 4.40 -3.67 -19.00
C ILE A 173 5.42 -4.62 -18.33
N HIS A 174 6.42 -5.09 -19.08
CA HIS A 174 7.52 -5.88 -18.49
C HIS A 174 8.36 -5.04 -17.55
N VAL A 175 8.69 -3.80 -17.94
CA VAL A 175 9.44 -2.85 -17.12
C VAL A 175 8.65 -2.51 -15.86
N TYR A 176 7.34 -2.22 -16.01
CA TYR A 176 6.43 -2.01 -14.88
C TYR A 176 6.48 -3.19 -13.91
N THR A 177 6.26 -4.41 -14.41
CA THR A 177 6.18 -5.61 -13.56
C THR A 177 7.49 -5.88 -12.84
N VAL A 178 8.64 -5.72 -13.52
CA VAL A 178 9.97 -5.86 -12.92
C VAL A 178 10.22 -4.78 -11.87
N LEU A 179 9.87 -3.52 -12.14
CA LEU A 179 10.04 -2.41 -11.20
C LEU A 179 9.31 -2.69 -9.88
N TYR A 180 8.05 -3.12 -9.96
CA TYR A 180 7.26 -3.47 -8.77
C TYR A 180 7.80 -4.72 -8.04
N ALA A 181 8.30 -5.72 -8.77
CA ALA A 181 8.92 -6.91 -8.18
C ALA A 181 10.23 -6.58 -7.43
N VAL A 182 11.09 -5.74 -8.02
CA VAL A 182 12.32 -5.26 -7.38
C VAL A 182 11.99 -4.43 -6.15
N GLY A 183 11.02 -3.52 -6.26
CA GLY A 183 10.54 -2.72 -5.14
C GLY A 183 10.05 -3.59 -3.98
N LEU A 184 9.23 -4.61 -4.25
CA LEU A 184 8.79 -5.56 -3.23
C LEU A 184 9.93 -6.32 -2.57
N THR A 185 10.89 -6.80 -3.38
CA THR A 185 12.07 -7.50 -2.88
C THR A 185 12.87 -6.60 -1.94
N PHE A 186 13.05 -5.33 -2.31
CA PHE A 186 13.71 -4.33 -1.47
C PHE A 186 12.97 -4.10 -0.14
N PHE A 187 11.65 -3.91 -0.18
CA PHE A 187 10.86 -3.73 1.05
C PHE A 187 10.98 -4.92 2.01
N VAL A 188 11.04 -6.15 1.48
CA VAL A 188 11.15 -7.36 2.31
C VAL A 188 12.55 -7.53 2.89
N LEU A 189 13.61 -7.26 2.13
CA LEU A 189 14.99 -7.47 2.60
C LEU A 189 15.48 -6.37 3.53
N GLU A 190 15.08 -5.12 3.28
CA GLU A 190 15.51 -3.97 4.09
C GLU A 190 14.48 -3.57 5.16
N GLU A 191 13.53 -4.44 5.49
CA GLU A 191 12.48 -4.17 6.48
C GLU A 191 13.05 -3.57 7.78
N GLY A 192 14.09 -4.20 8.35
CA GLY A 192 14.73 -3.73 9.58
C GLY A 192 15.43 -2.36 9.46
N SER A 193 16.03 -2.08 8.30
CA SER A 193 16.71 -0.80 8.01
C SER A 193 15.70 0.33 7.80
N LEU A 194 14.64 0.05 7.02
CA LEU A 194 13.56 0.99 6.71
C LEU A 194 12.77 1.40 7.96
N MET A 195 12.56 0.44 8.88
CA MET A 195 11.90 0.71 10.16
C MET A 195 12.78 1.51 11.13
N ALA A 196 14.11 1.33 11.07
CA ALA A 196 15.06 2.06 11.90
C ALA A 196 15.30 3.51 11.43
N PHE A 197 15.17 3.78 10.13
CA PHE A 197 15.56 5.06 9.54
C PHE A 197 14.62 6.23 9.89
N ALA A 198 13.29 6.00 9.99
CA ALA A 198 12.36 7.06 10.37
C ALA A 198 11.03 6.55 10.94
N PRO A 199 10.50 7.16 12.02
CA PRO A 199 9.18 6.81 12.56
C PRO A 199 8.02 7.05 11.58
N ARG A 200 8.21 7.91 10.56
CA ARG A 200 7.26 8.13 9.47
C ARG A 200 7.26 6.98 8.45
N MET A 201 8.43 6.40 8.17
CA MET A 201 8.55 5.24 7.28
C MET A 201 7.87 4.02 7.90
N LEU A 202 7.92 3.87 9.24
CA LEU A 202 7.22 2.81 9.94
C LEU A 202 5.69 2.82 9.69
N GLN A 203 5.07 3.99 9.59
CA GLN A 203 3.62 4.11 9.36
C GLN A 203 3.23 3.91 7.89
N LEU A 204 4.13 4.27 6.96
CA LEU A 204 3.92 4.15 5.51
C LEU A 204 4.37 2.79 4.97
N TYR A 205 5.19 2.05 5.70
CA TYR A 205 5.77 0.78 5.26
C TYR A 205 4.68 -0.25 4.92
N ASP A 206 3.75 -0.53 5.84
CA ASP A 206 2.67 -1.49 5.60
C ASP A 206 1.78 -1.13 4.40
N PRO A 207 1.23 0.10 4.28
CA PRO A 207 0.38 0.44 3.16
C PRO A 207 1.15 0.53 1.84
N LEU A 208 2.43 0.94 1.85
CA LEU A 208 3.29 0.90 0.66
C LEU A 208 3.53 -0.54 0.22
N ARG A 209 3.99 -1.42 1.12
CA ARG A 209 4.24 -2.83 0.82
C ARG A 209 3.00 -3.48 0.21
N ILE A 210 1.83 -3.28 0.80
CA ILE A 210 0.58 -3.86 0.29
C ILE A 210 0.19 -3.21 -1.05
N GLY A 211 0.35 -1.90 -1.21
CA GLY A 211 0.12 -1.21 -2.48
C GLY A 211 1.03 -1.72 -3.61
N PHE A 212 2.30 -2.00 -3.31
CA PHE A 212 3.25 -2.63 -4.22
C PHE A 212 2.82 -4.06 -4.58
N ILE A 213 2.32 -4.85 -3.62
CA ILE A 213 1.81 -6.22 -3.87
C ILE A 213 0.63 -6.17 -4.86
N PHE A 214 -0.36 -5.33 -4.61
CA PHE A 214 -1.52 -5.22 -5.49
C PHE A 214 -1.16 -4.69 -6.87
N SER A 215 -0.27 -3.70 -6.95
CA SER A 215 0.21 -3.17 -8.24
C SER A 215 0.98 -4.22 -9.03
N PHE A 216 1.84 -4.99 -8.36
CA PHE A 216 2.53 -6.14 -8.97
C PHE A 216 1.53 -7.19 -9.49
N LEU A 217 0.50 -7.52 -8.70
CA LEU A 217 -0.56 -8.44 -9.11
C LEU A 217 -1.34 -7.92 -10.32
N PHE A 218 -1.63 -6.61 -10.40
CA PHE A 218 -2.26 -6.02 -11.59
C PHE A 218 -1.37 -6.13 -12.82
N GLY A 219 -0.06 -5.89 -12.69
CA GLY A 219 0.91 -6.09 -13.79
C GLY A 219 0.95 -7.55 -14.27
N LEU A 220 0.97 -8.50 -13.34
CA LEU A 220 0.90 -9.94 -13.65
C LEU A 220 -0.42 -10.34 -14.30
N LEU A 221 -1.54 -9.80 -13.82
CA LEU A 221 -2.86 -10.08 -14.37
C LEU A 221 -2.98 -9.52 -15.79
N ALA A 222 -2.44 -8.33 -16.03
CA ALA A 222 -2.38 -7.70 -17.34
C ALA A 222 -1.53 -8.50 -18.33
N LEU A 223 -0.43 -9.11 -17.88
CA LEU A 223 0.41 -10.01 -18.67
C LEU A 223 -0.18 -11.42 -18.87
N GLY A 224 -0.83 -11.96 -17.84
CA GLY A 224 -1.23 -13.36 -17.79
C GLY A 224 -2.59 -13.67 -18.42
N LYS A 225 -3.46 -12.66 -18.57
CA LYS A 225 -4.78 -12.85 -19.20
C LYS A 225 -4.73 -12.42 -20.65
N GLU A 226 -4.86 -13.40 -21.54
CA GLU A 226 -5.00 -13.18 -22.98
C GLU A 226 -6.14 -12.20 -23.27
N GLY A 227 -5.84 -11.18 -24.08
CA GLY A 227 -6.81 -10.15 -24.49
C GLY A 227 -6.95 -8.94 -23.57
N LEU A 228 -6.27 -8.88 -22.41
CA LEU A 228 -6.22 -7.63 -21.63
C LEU A 228 -5.21 -6.63 -22.20
N ILE A 229 -4.01 -7.10 -22.52
CA ILE A 229 -2.97 -6.30 -23.15
C ILE A 229 -2.38 -7.11 -24.32
N PRO A 230 -2.37 -6.59 -25.56
CA PRO A 230 -1.81 -7.29 -26.71
C PRO A 230 -0.27 -7.20 -26.70
N VAL A 231 0.35 -7.93 -25.79
CA VAL A 231 1.83 -8.06 -25.71
C VAL A 231 2.33 -9.07 -26.73
N TYR A 232 3.50 -8.85 -27.31
CA TYR A 232 4.12 -9.83 -28.20
C TYR A 232 4.48 -11.11 -27.42
N ASN A 233 3.95 -12.26 -27.83
CA ASN A 233 4.19 -13.54 -27.13
C ASN A 233 5.68 -13.90 -26.98
N GLY A 234 6.54 -13.38 -27.86
CA GLY A 234 7.98 -13.61 -27.82
C GLY A 234 8.76 -12.83 -26.75
N THR A 235 8.15 -11.91 -25.99
CA THR A 235 8.82 -11.13 -24.93
C THR A 235 8.36 -11.51 -23.51
N LEU A 236 7.32 -12.35 -23.37
CA LEU A 236 6.76 -12.78 -22.09
C LEU A 236 7.77 -13.39 -21.11
N TRP A 237 8.80 -14.07 -21.64
CA TRP A 237 9.84 -14.73 -20.85
C TRP A 237 10.73 -13.74 -20.07
N ILE A 238 10.82 -12.48 -20.49
CA ILE A 238 11.72 -11.48 -19.90
C ILE A 238 11.32 -11.20 -18.44
N SER A 239 10.06 -10.84 -18.21
CA SER A 239 9.56 -10.58 -16.86
C SER A 239 9.62 -11.84 -15.99
N SER A 240 9.32 -13.01 -16.55
CA SER A 240 9.36 -14.27 -15.80
C SER A 240 10.78 -14.62 -15.34
N LEU A 241 11.79 -14.45 -16.19
CA LEU A 241 13.18 -14.73 -15.85
C LEU A 241 13.66 -13.84 -14.70
N VAL A 242 13.33 -12.54 -14.74
CA VAL A 242 13.69 -11.61 -13.66
C VAL A 242 12.98 -11.97 -12.35
N ILE A 243 11.69 -12.29 -12.39
CA ILE A 243 10.93 -12.69 -11.20
C ILE A 243 11.49 -13.98 -10.58
N ILE A 244 11.89 -14.96 -11.40
CA ILE A 244 12.54 -16.19 -10.94
C ILE A 244 13.86 -15.86 -10.22
N LEU A 245 14.70 -15.02 -10.82
CA LEU A 245 15.98 -14.62 -10.22
C LEU A 245 15.77 -13.90 -8.87
N LEU A 246 14.81 -12.97 -8.81
CA LEU A 246 14.46 -12.26 -7.57
C LEU A 246 13.94 -13.22 -6.49
N THR A 247 13.12 -14.20 -6.88
CA THR A 247 12.58 -15.20 -5.96
C THR A 247 13.69 -16.10 -5.42
N LEU A 248 14.60 -16.59 -6.27
CA LEU A 248 15.76 -17.36 -5.86
C LEU A 248 16.69 -16.55 -4.94
N TYR A 249 16.88 -15.27 -5.24
CA TYR A 249 17.65 -14.36 -4.40
C TYR A 249 17.01 -14.18 -3.02
N MET A 250 15.69 -13.96 -2.96
CA MET A 250 14.95 -13.91 -1.69
C MET A 250 15.09 -15.20 -0.90
N ILE A 251 14.89 -16.36 -1.52
CA ILE A 251 15.02 -17.67 -0.86
C ILE A 251 16.43 -17.83 -0.29
N ARG A 252 17.46 -17.48 -1.06
CA ARG A 252 18.85 -17.53 -0.60
C ARG A 252 19.08 -16.62 0.60
N SER A 253 18.60 -15.38 0.56
CA SER A 253 18.77 -14.44 1.67
C SER A 253 18.14 -14.97 2.95
N VAL A 254 16.88 -15.42 2.86
CA VAL A 254 16.16 -16.00 4.00
C VAL A 254 16.89 -17.26 4.52
N LEU A 255 17.33 -18.16 3.63
CA LEU A 255 18.07 -19.35 4.04
C LEU A 255 19.42 -19.05 4.70
N LEU A 256 20.13 -18.00 4.26
CA LEU A 256 21.37 -17.58 4.89
C LEU A 256 21.13 -17.05 6.30
N ASP A 257 20.12 -16.19 6.48
CA ASP A 257 19.76 -15.66 7.80
C ASP A 257 19.35 -16.80 8.77
N PHE A 258 18.59 -17.78 8.28
CA PHE A 258 18.21 -18.98 9.02
C PHE A 258 19.41 -19.91 9.31
N GLY A 259 20.36 -20.03 8.37
CA GLY A 259 21.55 -20.86 8.50
C GLY A 259 22.59 -20.26 9.46
N GLU A 260 22.72 -18.94 9.49
CA GLU A 260 23.61 -18.21 10.39
C GLU A 260 23.09 -18.21 11.83
N THR A 261 21.77 -18.08 12.01
CA THR A 261 21.11 -18.25 13.32
C THR A 261 21.24 -19.68 13.87
N GLN A 262 21.23 -20.71 13.02
CA GLN A 262 21.53 -22.09 13.43
C GLN A 262 23.01 -22.30 13.81
N LYS A 263 23.96 -21.69 13.08
CA LYS A 263 25.41 -21.81 13.35
C LYS A 263 25.88 -21.04 14.58
N LYS A 264 25.19 -19.96 14.98
CA LYS A 264 25.51 -19.18 16.19
C LYS A 264 25.01 -19.81 17.50
N GLY A 265 24.38 -20.97 17.44
CA GLY A 265 23.99 -21.76 18.62
C GLY A 265 22.63 -21.35 19.17
N ASN A 266 21.67 -22.27 19.04
CA ASN A 266 20.41 -22.32 19.77
C ASN A 266 19.67 -20.98 19.96
N ILE A 267 18.92 -20.55 18.94
CA ILE A 267 17.65 -19.88 19.19
C ILE A 267 16.62 -20.50 18.25
N GLY A 268 15.71 -21.28 18.83
CA GLY A 268 14.62 -21.93 18.10
C GLY A 268 13.68 -20.90 17.48
N PHE A 269 13.42 -21.05 16.18
CA PHE A 269 12.39 -20.33 15.46
C PHE A 269 11.03 -20.46 16.11
N PHE A 270 10.22 -19.40 16.11
CA PHE A 270 8.78 -19.55 15.96
C PHE A 270 8.18 -18.43 15.09
N PHE A 271 7.42 -18.87 14.09
CA PHE A 271 6.37 -18.12 13.39
C PHE A 271 5.30 -17.63 14.36
#